data_AF-A0A1C0Z4A3-F1
#
_entry.id   AF-A0A1C0Z4A3-F1
#
_cell.length_a   1.000
_cell.length_b   1.000
_cell.length_c   1.000
_cell.angle_alpha   90.00
_cell.angle_beta   90.00
_cell.angle_gamma   90.00
#
_symmetry.space_group_name_H-M   'P 1'
#
loop_
_entity.id
_entity.type
_entity.pdbx_description
1 polymer ?
#
loop_
_entity_poly.entity_id
_entity_poly.type
_entity_poly.pdbx_seq_one_letter_code
_entity_poly.pdbx_strand_id
1 'polypeptide(L)'
;MYPTTGACGEPFCIGGEDVQSQLQHIIQQPDLLFFQFCERHFRVNKGVFHTIDCRLYELGFEKVKKRRYVMLQFLQHANESAAHSTKYIKFGHGNLNKTLDHFLMQHEQLQTRGHTDGKNSFRARHENIYST
;
A
#
# COMPACT_ATOMS: atom_id res chain seq x y z
N MET A 1 -8.74 26.45 -3.08
CA MET A 1 -10.01 25.87 -2.59
C MET A 1 -10.17 24.52 -3.24
N TYR A 2 -10.10 23.43 -2.48
CA TYR A 2 -10.42 22.10 -3.02
C TYR A 2 -11.94 21.95 -3.05
N PRO A 3 -12.54 21.38 -4.11
CA PRO A 3 -13.98 21.24 -4.17
C PRO A 3 -14.43 20.21 -3.12
N THR A 4 -15.28 20.66 -2.21
CA THR A 4 -16.11 19.84 -1.32
C THR A 4 -17.39 19.47 -2.03
N THR A 5 -17.39 18.35 -2.76
CA THR A 5 -18.61 17.58 -3.09
C THR A 5 -18.21 16.16 -3.46
N GLY A 6 -18.90 15.18 -2.87
CA GLY A 6 -18.65 13.75 -3.08
C GLY A 6 -19.12 12.90 -1.90
N ALA A 7 -20.43 12.93 -1.66
CA ALA A 7 -21.09 12.03 -0.74
C ALA A 7 -20.96 10.57 -1.22
N CYS A 8 -20.99 9.63 -0.26
CA CYS A 8 -21.35 8.22 -0.42
C CYS A 8 -20.91 7.47 -1.70
N GLY A 9 -19.80 6.73 -1.59
CA GLY A 9 -19.76 5.36 -2.11
C GLY A 9 -19.74 5.16 -3.62
N GLU A 10 -19.02 5.98 -4.39
CA GLU A 10 -18.68 5.57 -5.76
C GLU A 10 -17.69 4.40 -5.69
N PRO A 11 -18.06 3.19 -6.16
CA PRO A 11 -17.08 2.18 -6.48
C PRO A 11 -16.15 2.76 -7.55
N PHE A 12 -14.95 2.23 -7.60
CA PHE A 12 -13.96 2.55 -8.61
C PHE A 12 -14.54 2.27 -10.02
N CYS A 13 -15.24 3.24 -10.60
CA CYS A 13 -15.73 3.20 -11.97
C CYS A 13 -14.54 3.45 -12.88
N ILE A 14 -13.69 2.42 -13.09
CA ILE A 14 -12.78 2.41 -14.23
C ILE A 14 -13.65 2.14 -15.47
N GLY A 15 -14.13 3.22 -16.07
CA GLY A 15 -14.49 3.25 -17.48
C GLY A 15 -13.43 4.04 -18.24
N GLY A 16 -12.76 3.39 -19.21
CA GLY A 16 -12.03 4.05 -20.31
C GLY A 16 -10.57 4.48 -20.05
N GLU A 17 -9.64 3.78 -20.71
CA GLU A 17 -8.36 4.24 -21.30
C GLU A 17 -7.29 5.06 -20.51
N ASP A 18 -7.51 5.57 -19.28
CA ASP A 18 -6.58 6.52 -18.61
C ASP A 18 -6.05 6.12 -17.20
N VAL A 19 -6.12 4.83 -16.86
CA VAL A 19 -5.78 4.31 -15.50
C VAL A 19 -4.34 4.61 -15.08
N GLN A 20 -3.38 4.55 -16.02
CA GLN A 20 -1.97 4.80 -15.74
C GLN A 20 -1.70 6.27 -15.38
N SER A 21 -2.30 7.22 -16.12
CA SER A 21 -2.14 8.65 -15.88
C SER A 21 -2.71 9.05 -14.52
N GLN A 22 -3.88 8.51 -14.17
CA GLN A 22 -4.53 8.78 -12.89
C GLN A 22 -3.70 8.25 -11.71
N LEU A 23 -3.16 7.04 -11.83
CA LEU A 23 -2.25 6.47 -10.84
C LEU A 23 -0.99 7.32 -10.67
N GLN A 24 -0.37 7.74 -11.78
CA GLN A 24 0.80 8.62 -11.75
C GLN A 24 0.48 9.94 -11.06
N HIS A 25 -0.71 10.51 -11.27
CA HIS A 25 -1.13 11.72 -10.58
C HIS A 25 -1.27 11.48 -9.07
N ILE A 26 -1.95 10.40 -8.64
CA ILE A 26 -2.18 10.07 -7.23
C ILE A 26 -0.85 9.89 -6.47
N ILE A 27 0.08 9.08 -6.98
CA ILE A 27 1.35 8.80 -6.28
C ILE A 27 2.25 10.05 -6.17
N GLN A 28 2.00 11.08 -6.97
CA GLN A 28 2.73 12.35 -6.97
C GLN A 28 2.12 13.41 -6.06
N GLN A 29 0.92 13.18 -5.51
CA GLN A 29 0.27 14.15 -4.64
C GLN A 29 1.08 14.42 -3.35
N PRO A 30 0.92 15.59 -2.71
CA PRO A 30 1.46 15.82 -1.37
C PRO A 30 0.98 14.78 -0.36
N ASP A 31 1.75 14.53 0.70
CA ASP A 31 1.49 13.46 1.68
C ASP A 31 0.06 13.49 2.23
N LEU A 32 -0.43 14.68 2.60
CA LEU A 32 -1.79 14.84 3.12
C LEU A 32 -2.86 14.43 2.10
N LEU A 33 -2.70 14.82 0.84
CA LEU A 33 -3.65 14.50 -0.22
C LEU A 33 -3.62 13.01 -0.56
N PHE A 34 -2.43 12.42 -0.60
CA PHE A 34 -2.25 10.99 -0.82
C PHE A 34 -2.84 10.16 0.34
N PHE A 35 -2.62 10.57 1.59
CA PHE A 35 -3.24 9.94 2.76
C PHE A 35 -4.77 10.02 2.70
N GLN A 36 -5.32 11.22 2.45
CA GLN A 36 -6.77 11.42 2.33
C GLN A 36 -7.38 10.57 1.21
N PHE A 37 -6.66 10.40 0.10
CA PHE A 37 -7.07 9.47 -0.96
C PHE A 37 -7.17 8.04 -0.41
N CYS A 38 -6.12 7.56 0.29
CA CYS A 38 -6.09 6.21 0.84
C CYS A 38 -7.17 5.98 1.92
N GLU A 39 -7.40 6.96 2.78
CA GLU A 39 -8.43 6.92 3.82
C GLU A 39 -9.84 6.80 3.22
N ARG A 40 -10.12 7.57 2.16
CA ARG A 40 -11.45 7.54 1.51
C ARG A 40 -11.70 6.25 0.75
N HIS A 41 -10.74 5.78 -0.06
CA HIS A 41 -10.92 4.66 -0.99
C HIS A 41 -10.73 3.30 -0.33
N PHE A 42 -9.73 3.16 0.53
CA PHE A 42 -9.39 1.89 1.18
C PHE A 42 -9.80 1.85 2.64
N ARG A 43 -10.44 2.90 3.17
CA ARG A 43 -10.87 2.95 4.57
C ARG A 43 -9.72 2.62 5.53
N VAL A 44 -8.55 3.19 5.26
CA VAL A 44 -7.33 3.00 6.05
C VAL A 44 -7.23 4.11 7.09
N ASN A 45 -6.93 3.74 8.33
CA ASN A 45 -6.67 4.71 9.39
C ASN A 45 -5.22 5.26 9.30
N LYS A 46 -4.97 6.42 9.90
CA LYS A 46 -3.66 7.08 9.88
C LYS A 46 -2.52 6.20 10.43
N GLY A 47 -2.79 5.43 11.48
CA GLY A 47 -1.79 4.54 12.10
C GLY A 47 -1.34 3.42 11.15
N VAL A 48 -2.29 2.74 10.52
CA VAL A 48 -2.06 1.67 9.53
C VAL A 48 -1.31 2.24 8.32
N PHE A 49 -1.75 3.38 7.79
CA PHE A 49 -1.07 4.04 6.69
C PHE A 49 0.41 4.31 7.01
N HIS A 50 0.68 4.95 8.15
CA HIS A 50 2.05 5.23 8.56
C HIS A 50 2.86 3.95 8.81
N THR A 51 2.23 2.92 9.39
CA THR A 51 2.92 1.65 9.66
C THR A 51 3.35 0.97 8.36
N ILE A 52 2.47 0.94 7.35
CA ILE A 52 2.81 0.42 6.02
C ILE A 52 3.91 1.27 5.38
N ASP A 53 3.82 2.61 5.45
CA ASP A 53 4.83 3.50 4.88
C ASP A 53 6.22 3.27 5.50
N CYS A 54 6.30 3.27 6.84
CA CYS A 54 7.52 2.98 7.57
C CYS A 54 8.06 1.59 7.24
N ARG A 55 7.20 0.57 7.25
CA ARG A 55 7.61 -0.81 6.93
C ARG A 55 8.17 -0.90 5.52
N LEU A 56 7.50 -0.35 4.52
CA LEU A 56 8.03 -0.33 3.15
C LEU A 56 9.36 0.43 3.04
N TYR A 57 9.53 1.53 3.77
CA TYR A 57 10.81 2.23 3.80
C TYR A 57 11.94 1.36 4.38
N GLU A 58 11.69 0.67 5.50
CA GLU A 58 12.63 -0.29 6.11
C GLU A 58 13.00 -1.44 5.18
N LEU A 59 12.09 -1.83 4.29
CA LEU A 59 12.29 -2.87 3.28
C LEU A 59 13.09 -2.40 2.05
N GLY A 60 13.48 -1.12 2.00
CA GLY A 60 14.30 -0.56 0.91
C GLY A 60 13.49 0.13 -0.19
N PHE A 61 12.19 0.39 0.00
CA PHE A 61 11.40 1.23 -0.91
C PHE A 61 11.66 2.72 -0.63
N GLU A 62 12.89 3.18 -0.88
CA GLU A 62 13.34 4.55 -0.57
C GLU A 62 12.60 5.61 -1.39
N LYS A 63 12.42 5.36 -2.70
CA LYS A 63 11.75 6.28 -3.61
C LYS A 63 10.26 6.39 -3.25
N VAL A 64 9.84 7.58 -2.83
CA VAL A 64 8.45 7.89 -2.42
C VAL A 64 7.42 7.40 -3.45
N LYS A 65 7.65 7.65 -4.74
CA LYS A 65 6.75 7.18 -5.82
C LYS A 65 6.62 5.64 -5.86
N LYS A 66 7.74 4.91 -5.72
CA LYS A 66 7.75 3.44 -5.72
C LYS A 66 7.02 2.91 -4.48
N ARG A 67 7.30 3.49 -3.31
CA ARG A 67 6.67 3.11 -2.05
C ARG A 67 5.16 3.29 -2.07
N ARG A 68 4.70 4.45 -2.54
CA ARG A 68 3.27 4.76 -2.67
C ARG A 68 2.56 3.86 -3.67
N TYR A 69 3.21 3.53 -4.79
CA TYR A 69 2.67 2.57 -5.75
C TYR A 69 2.45 1.19 -5.09
N VAL A 70 3.48 0.67 -4.41
CA VAL A 70 3.40 -0.62 -3.71
C VAL A 70 2.34 -0.59 -2.61
N MET A 71 2.26 0.52 -1.86
CA MET A 71 1.21 0.72 -0.85
C MET A 71 -0.19 0.66 -1.47
N LEU A 72 -0.43 1.33 -2.60
CA LEU A 72 -1.73 1.29 -3.27
C LEU A 72 -2.10 -0.14 -3.70
N GLN A 73 -1.16 -0.90 -4.24
CA GLN A 73 -1.41 -2.29 -4.62
C GLN A 73 -1.71 -3.18 -3.40
N PHE A 74 -0.97 -3.00 -2.32
CA PHE A 74 -1.23 -3.71 -1.07
C PHE A 74 -2.62 -3.39 -0.51
N LEU A 75 -2.99 -2.09 -0.49
CA LEU A 75 -4.29 -1.66 0.02
C LEU A 75 -5.45 -2.14 -0.86
N GLN A 76 -5.26 -2.19 -2.18
CA GLN A 76 -6.23 -2.77 -3.09
C GLN A 76 -6.46 -4.26 -2.79
N HIS A 77 -5.38 -5.04 -2.69
CA HIS A 77 -5.44 -6.46 -2.36
C HIS A 77 -6.10 -6.72 -0.99
N ALA A 78 -5.74 -5.91 0.02
CA ALA A 78 -6.34 -6.00 1.35
C ALA A 78 -7.83 -5.63 1.36
N ASN A 79 -8.24 -4.66 0.52
CA ASN A 79 -9.63 -4.24 0.39
C ASN A 79 -10.49 -5.30 -0.31
N GLU A 80 -9.97 -5.97 -1.33
CA GLU A 80 -10.64 -7.11 -1.99
C GLU A 80 -10.83 -8.30 -1.04
N SER A 81 -9.91 -8.47 -0.09
CA SER A 81 -9.96 -9.54 0.92
C SER A 81 -10.83 -9.19 2.14
N ALA A 82 -11.23 -7.92 2.31
CA ALA A 82 -11.99 -7.47 3.47
C ALA A 82 -13.50 -7.65 3.24
N ALA A 83 -14.16 -8.41 4.12
CA ALA A 83 -15.62 -8.45 4.16
C ALA A 83 -16.17 -7.02 4.40
N HIS A 84 -17.04 -6.54 3.51
CA HIS A 84 -17.53 -5.16 3.41
C HIS A 84 -18.34 -4.61 4.61
N SER A 85 -18.26 -5.23 5.80
CA SER A 85 -19.12 -4.92 6.94
C SER A 85 -18.56 -3.89 7.94
N THR A 86 -17.36 -3.33 7.71
CA THR A 86 -16.73 -2.41 8.68
C THR A 86 -16.25 -1.08 8.07
N LYS A 87 -16.31 0.00 8.88
CA LYS A 87 -15.93 1.37 8.49
C LYS A 87 -14.45 1.54 8.12
N TYR A 88 -13.57 0.63 8.57
CA TYR A 88 -12.12 0.64 8.33
C TYR A 88 -11.59 -0.77 8.09
N ILE A 89 -10.58 -0.94 7.23
CA ILE A 89 -9.87 -2.22 7.11
C ILE A 89 -9.22 -2.53 8.47
N LYS A 90 -9.63 -3.63 9.09
CA LYS A 90 -9.09 -4.08 10.36
C LYS A 90 -8.00 -5.12 10.10
N PHE A 91 -6.76 -4.71 10.35
CA PHE A 91 -5.66 -5.66 10.50
C PHE A 91 -5.64 -6.10 11.97
N GLY A 92 -5.73 -7.41 12.22
CA GLY A 92 -5.60 -7.96 13.58
C GLY A 92 -4.28 -7.53 14.23
N HIS A 93 -4.20 -7.58 15.56
CA HIS A 93 -3.04 -7.09 16.30
C HIS A 93 -1.75 -7.78 15.81
N GLY A 94 -0.82 -7.00 15.24
CA GLY A 94 0.45 -7.53 14.71
C GLY A 94 0.37 -8.25 13.36
N ASN A 95 -0.82 -8.39 12.75
CA ASN A 95 -0.96 -9.07 11.45
C ASN A 95 -0.64 -8.17 10.26
N LEU A 96 -0.69 -6.85 10.40
CA LEU A 96 -0.43 -5.91 9.30
C LEU A 96 0.92 -6.18 8.61
N ASN A 97 2.00 -6.24 9.37
CA ASN A 97 3.34 -6.45 8.82
C ASN A 97 3.48 -7.85 8.20
N LYS A 98 2.88 -8.87 8.81
CA LYS A 98 2.91 -10.24 8.26
C LYS A 98 2.15 -10.33 6.94
N THR A 99 0.97 -9.72 6.84
CA THR A 99 0.18 -9.68 5.61
C THR A 99 0.92 -8.88 4.54
N LEU A 100 1.57 -7.77 4.90
CA LEU A 100 2.38 -6.98 3.98
C LEU A 100 3.59 -7.76 3.46
N ASP A 101 4.34 -8.42 4.35
CA ASP A 101 5.51 -9.22 3.97
C ASP A 101 5.09 -10.41 3.08
N HIS A 102 3.97 -11.07 3.39
CA HIS A 102 3.40 -12.13 2.55
C HIS A 102 3.01 -11.62 1.17
N PHE A 103 2.31 -10.48 1.10
CA PHE A 103 1.96 -9.83 -0.16
C PHE A 103 3.20 -9.53 -1.01
N LEU A 104 4.25 -8.97 -0.41
CA LEU A 104 5.49 -8.67 -1.12
C LEU A 104 6.25 -9.91 -1.59
N MET A 105 6.15 -11.01 -0.86
CA MET A 105 6.71 -12.31 -1.25
C MET A 105 5.95 -12.89 -2.46
N GLN A 106 4.62 -12.80 -2.48
CA GLN A 106 3.81 -13.22 -3.62
C GLN A 106 4.00 -12.33 -4.85
N HIS A 107 4.36 -11.06 -4.64
CA HIS A 107 4.56 -10.06 -5.68
C HIS A 107 6.03 -9.62 -5.82
N GLU A 108 6.96 -10.59 -5.89
CA GLU A 108 8.42 -10.38 -5.96
C GLU A 108 8.87 -9.41 -7.06
N GLN A 109 8.13 -9.35 -8.17
CA GLN A 109 8.36 -8.41 -9.28
C GLN A 109 8.25 -6.91 -8.90
N LEU A 110 7.61 -6.58 -7.77
CA LEU A 110 7.54 -5.21 -7.25
C LEU A 110 8.88 -4.74 -6.67
N GLN A 111 9.79 -5.68 -6.38
CA GLN A 111 11.09 -5.42 -5.77
C GLN A 111 12.15 -5.09 -6.84
N THR A 112 12.08 -5.69 -8.03
CA THR A 112 13.21 -5.81 -9.00
C THR A 112 13.54 -4.58 -9.85
N ARG A 113 12.73 -3.50 -9.85
CA ARG A 113 12.99 -2.31 -10.69
C ARG A 113 13.81 -1.18 -10.05
N GLY A 114 14.56 -1.48 -9.00
CA GLY A 114 15.47 -0.50 -8.38
C GLY A 114 16.63 -1.18 -7.67
N HIS A 115 17.63 -1.60 -8.46
CA HIS A 115 18.91 -2.08 -7.96
C HIS A 115 19.93 -0.95 -8.01
N THR A 116 20.50 -0.60 -6.85
CA THR A 116 21.91 -0.24 -6.68
C THR A 116 22.32 -0.71 -5.29
N ASP A 117 23.10 -1.78 -5.25
CA ASP A 117 24.22 -2.06 -4.34
C ASP A 117 24.07 -1.88 -2.82
N GLY A 118 24.25 -2.98 -2.09
CA GLY A 118 24.90 -2.94 -0.77
C GLY A 118 24.07 -3.33 0.46
N LYS A 119 22.77 -3.61 0.34
CA LYS A 119 21.96 -4.14 1.47
C LYS A 119 20.92 -5.15 1.02
N ASN A 120 21.34 -6.26 0.41
CA ASN A 120 20.49 -7.46 0.36
C ASN A 120 20.44 -8.12 1.76
N SER A 121 19.88 -7.41 2.74
CA SER A 121 19.66 -7.92 4.11
C SER A 121 18.25 -8.48 4.29
N PHE A 122 17.46 -8.62 3.21
CA PHE A 122 16.10 -9.14 3.34
C PHE A 122 16.01 -10.67 3.27
N ARG A 123 16.89 -11.32 2.50
CA ARG A 123 16.99 -12.79 2.49
C ARG A 123 17.62 -13.37 3.77
N ALA A 124 18.34 -12.57 4.56
CA ALA A 124 19.09 -13.08 5.72
C ALA A 124 18.30 -13.15 7.05
N ARG A 125 17.00 -12.85 7.08
CA ARG A 125 16.20 -12.87 8.33
C ARG A 125 14.98 -13.79 8.34
N HIS A 126 14.62 -14.44 7.22
CA HIS A 126 13.39 -15.22 7.14
C HIS A 126 13.56 -16.75 7.03
N GLU A 127 14.81 -17.27 6.99
CA GLU A 127 15.08 -18.72 6.94
C GLU A 127 15.19 -19.40 8.32
N ASN A 128 14.62 -18.84 9.40
CA ASN A 128 14.75 -19.48 10.73
C ASN A 128 13.50 -19.42 11.64
N ILE A 129 12.30 -19.23 11.09
CA ILE A 129 11.07 -19.15 11.92
C ILE A 129 9.98 -20.17 11.50
N TYR A 130 10.24 -20.99 10.49
CA TYR A 130 9.33 -22.07 10.07
C TYR A 130 9.97 -23.46 10.02
N SER A 131 11.12 -23.65 10.68
CA SER A 131 11.73 -24.96 10.88
C SER A 131 11.69 -25.33 12.36
N THR A 132 10.63 -26.02 12.77
CA THR A 132 10.62 -27.06 13.81
C THR A 132 9.40 -27.93 13.55
#